data_AF-A0A965NJJ6-F1
#
_entry.id   AF-A0A965NJJ6-F1
#
_cell.length_a   1.000
_cell.length_b   1.000
_cell.length_c   1.000
_cell.angle_alpha   90.00
_cell.angle_beta   90.00
_cell.angle_gamma   90.00
#
_symmetry.space_group_name_H-M   'P 1'
#
loop_
_entity.id
_entity.type
_entity.pdbx_description
1 polymer ?
#
loop_
_entity_poly.entity_id
_entity_poly.type
_entity_poly.pdbx_seq_one_letter_code
_entity_poly.pdbx_strand_id
1 'polypeptide(L)'
;MTRLETIRSRIAPARARLLAHPLYARMASLDDVRVFMRSHVFAVWDFMSLLKRLQRDLTCVTVPWVPVGDAEVRFLINEIVCGEESDVDPRGGRIAHFDLYLRAMHDAGSDTAAVDKALASVRAGGSTAAALVSAGVSSGAAAFSGATFALAANGKSHEVAAAFTFGREDLIPDMFTELVTRLSREHPGKLDTFRYYLERHIEVDGGHHGAISLRMVELLCGDDDLKWAEAAAASVAAIESRIALWDAIVGELGRHA
;
A
#
# COMPACT_ATOMS: atom_id res chain seq x y z
N MET A 1 2.75 14.71 -25.60
CA MET A 1 2.82 13.91 -24.36
C MET A 1 1.62 14.32 -23.51
N THR A 2 0.75 13.40 -23.11
CA THR A 2 -0.39 13.70 -22.24
C THR A 2 0.09 14.10 -20.84
N ARG A 3 -0.78 14.70 -20.04
CA ARG A 3 -0.42 15.07 -18.65
C ARG A 3 -0.12 13.83 -17.80
N LEU A 4 -0.83 12.72 -18.02
CA LEU A 4 -0.52 11.42 -17.41
C LEU A 4 0.84 10.86 -17.85
N GLU A 5 1.16 10.92 -19.15
CA GLU A 5 2.48 10.50 -19.64
C GLU A 5 3.61 11.33 -19.01
N THR A 6 3.36 12.61 -18.71
CA THR A 6 4.30 13.46 -17.97
C THR A 6 4.55 12.94 -16.56
N ILE A 7 3.50 12.54 -15.83
CA ILE A 7 3.67 11.89 -14.51
C ILE A 7 4.44 10.58 -14.66
N ARG A 8 4.06 9.71 -15.60
CA ARG A 8 4.72 8.42 -15.86
C ARG A 8 6.22 8.62 -16.15
N SER A 9 6.57 9.62 -16.95
CA SER A 9 7.96 9.98 -17.23
C SER A 9 8.73 10.41 -15.98
N ARG A 10 8.12 11.23 -15.11
CA ARG A 10 8.75 11.69 -13.87
C ARG A 10 8.97 10.57 -12.85
N ILE A 11 8.05 9.61 -12.75
CA ILE A 11 8.18 8.49 -11.82
C ILE A 11 9.09 7.37 -12.33
N ALA A 12 9.31 7.27 -13.64
CA ALA A 12 10.03 6.16 -14.26
C ALA A 12 11.42 5.86 -13.63
N PRO A 13 12.27 6.86 -13.31
CA PRO A 13 13.56 6.59 -12.67
C PRO A 13 13.42 5.95 -11.29
N ALA A 14 12.50 6.45 -10.46
CA ALA A 14 12.24 5.89 -9.12
C ALA A 14 11.60 4.50 -9.22
N ARG A 15 10.62 4.32 -10.13
CA ARG A 15 9.97 3.02 -10.39
C ARG A 15 11.00 1.97 -10.80
N ALA A 16 11.92 2.30 -11.72
CA ALA A 16 12.97 1.39 -12.15
C ALA A 16 13.91 0.98 -11.00
N ARG A 17 14.31 1.93 -10.14
CA ARG A 17 15.12 1.64 -8.94
C ARG A 17 14.38 0.70 -7.98
N LEU A 18 13.09 0.94 -7.75
CA LEU A 18 12.28 0.11 -6.85
C LEU A 18 12.08 -1.31 -7.39
N LEU A 19 11.84 -1.48 -8.68
CA LEU A 19 11.69 -2.80 -9.30
C LEU A 19 13.01 -3.56 -9.37
N ALA A 20 14.14 -2.86 -9.47
CA ALA A 20 15.48 -3.45 -9.43
C ALA A 20 16.07 -3.53 -8.00
N HIS A 21 15.26 -3.31 -6.95
CA HIS A 21 15.78 -3.16 -5.60
C HIS A 21 16.47 -4.43 -5.07
N PRO A 22 17.65 -4.34 -4.42
CA PRO A 22 18.38 -5.51 -3.90
C PRO A 22 17.61 -6.36 -2.88
N LEU A 23 16.53 -5.83 -2.29
CA LEU A 23 15.69 -6.53 -1.31
C LEU A 23 15.21 -7.87 -1.87
N TYR A 24 14.72 -7.90 -3.11
CA TYR A 24 14.14 -9.09 -3.71
C TYR A 24 15.14 -10.24 -3.82
N ALA A 25 16.42 -9.92 -4.08
CA ALA A 25 17.48 -10.92 -4.14
C ALA A 25 18.02 -11.32 -2.76
N ARG A 26 17.87 -10.46 -1.75
CA ARG A 26 18.38 -10.68 -0.39
C ARG A 26 17.43 -11.46 0.51
N MET A 27 16.14 -11.55 0.19
CA MET A 27 15.19 -12.40 0.92
C MET A 27 15.39 -13.87 0.52
N ALA A 28 16.35 -14.53 1.16
CA ALA A 28 16.77 -15.90 0.84
C ALA A 28 16.35 -16.93 1.90
N SER A 29 15.66 -16.50 2.96
CA SER A 29 15.23 -17.39 4.04
C SER A 29 13.86 -16.99 4.57
N LEU A 30 13.20 -17.93 5.25
CA LEU A 30 11.96 -17.65 5.98
C LEU A 30 12.14 -16.52 7.02
N ASP A 31 13.32 -16.41 7.64
CA ASP A 31 13.59 -15.34 8.60
C ASP A 31 13.69 -13.97 7.94
N ASP A 32 14.27 -13.89 6.74
CA ASP A 32 14.26 -12.66 5.95
C ASP A 32 12.83 -12.25 5.55
N VAL A 33 11.99 -13.22 5.21
CA VAL A 33 10.56 -12.97 4.90
C VAL A 33 9.82 -12.46 6.14
N ARG A 34 10.10 -13.01 7.33
CA ARG A 34 9.54 -12.50 8.59
C ARG A 34 9.98 -11.06 8.86
N VAL A 35 11.26 -10.74 8.61
CA VAL A 35 11.78 -9.36 8.73
C VAL A 35 11.00 -8.42 7.80
N PHE A 36 10.85 -8.81 6.54
CA PHE A 36 10.04 -8.06 5.58
C PHE A 36 8.61 -7.85 6.08
N MET A 37 7.92 -8.93 6.50
CA MET A 37 6.54 -8.87 6.95
C MET A 37 6.31 -7.92 8.12
N ARG A 38 7.20 -7.95 9.15
CA ARG A 38 7.08 -7.07 10.32
C ARG A 38 7.12 -5.58 9.97
N SER A 39 7.83 -5.22 8.90
CA SER A 39 7.89 -3.84 8.41
C SER A 39 6.78 -3.55 7.39
N HIS A 40 6.51 -4.48 6.48
CA HIS A 40 5.55 -4.32 5.39
C HIS A 40 4.10 -4.31 5.86
N VAL A 41 3.75 -4.98 6.97
CA VAL A 41 2.39 -4.97 7.54
C VAL A 41 1.87 -3.55 7.79
N PHE A 42 2.76 -2.61 8.13
CA PHE A 42 2.38 -1.21 8.33
C PHE A 42 2.03 -0.49 7.02
N ALA A 43 2.60 -0.91 5.89
CA ALA A 43 2.22 -0.43 4.57
C ALA A 43 0.89 -1.01 4.09
N VAL A 44 0.52 -2.21 4.56
CA VAL A 44 -0.82 -2.77 4.33
C VAL A 44 -1.85 -2.01 5.18
N TRP A 45 -1.50 -1.70 6.42
CA TRP A 45 -2.36 -0.92 7.31
C TRP A 45 -2.54 0.54 6.86
N ASP A 46 -1.46 1.22 6.48
CA ASP A 46 -1.50 2.65 6.12
C ASP A 46 -2.26 2.91 4.81
N PHE A 47 -2.26 1.94 3.89
CA PHE A 47 -2.96 1.99 2.61
C PHE A 47 -4.45 2.28 2.81
N MET A 48 -5.06 1.63 3.81
CA MET A 48 -6.46 1.85 4.16
C MET A 48 -6.76 3.31 4.50
N SER A 49 -5.79 4.08 5.03
CA SER A 49 -6.00 5.49 5.31
C SER A 49 -6.05 6.35 4.05
N LEU A 50 -5.26 6.03 3.02
CA LEU A 50 -5.38 6.67 1.70
C LEU A 50 -6.75 6.32 1.08
N LEU A 51 -7.12 5.04 1.10
CA LEU A 51 -8.38 4.58 0.53
C LEU A 51 -9.60 5.20 1.23
N LYS A 52 -9.62 5.24 2.56
CA LYS A 52 -10.72 5.87 3.33
C LYS A 52 -10.76 7.38 3.14
N ARG A 53 -9.60 8.03 2.97
CA ARG A 53 -9.55 9.44 2.58
C ARG A 53 -10.21 9.66 1.22
N LEU A 54 -9.88 8.84 0.21
CA LEU A 54 -10.49 8.94 -1.11
C LEU A 54 -11.98 8.58 -1.08
N GLN A 55 -12.40 7.57 -0.30
CA GLN A 55 -13.81 7.22 -0.13
C GLN A 55 -14.60 8.39 0.45
N ARG A 56 -14.07 9.08 1.46
CA ARG A 56 -14.72 10.26 2.03
C ARG A 56 -14.80 11.41 1.03
N ASP A 57 -13.73 11.67 0.28
CA ASP A 57 -13.64 12.83 -0.61
C ASP A 57 -14.41 12.63 -1.94
N LEU A 58 -14.49 11.38 -2.42
CA LEU A 58 -14.99 11.04 -3.76
C LEU A 58 -16.32 10.29 -3.76
N THR A 59 -16.80 9.85 -2.59
CA THR A 59 -18.10 9.19 -2.43
C THR A 59 -18.90 9.89 -1.32
N CYS A 60 -19.89 9.22 -0.73
CA CYS A 60 -20.60 9.72 0.44
C CYS A 60 -20.63 8.64 1.52
N VAL A 61 -20.06 8.97 2.68
CA VAL A 61 -19.99 8.11 3.87
C VAL A 61 -20.69 8.73 5.07
N THR A 62 -21.51 9.76 4.85
CA THR A 62 -22.22 10.52 5.88
C THR A 62 -23.73 10.52 5.64
N VAL A 63 -24.51 10.87 6.67
CA VAL A 63 -25.97 11.02 6.59
C VAL A 63 -26.38 12.49 6.75
N PRO A 64 -27.36 13.00 5.96
CA PRO A 64 -28.05 12.31 4.86
C PRO A 64 -27.14 12.10 3.64
N TRP A 65 -27.43 11.05 2.86
CA TRP A 65 -26.66 10.69 1.67
C TRP A 65 -26.89 11.68 0.52
N VAL A 66 -25.80 12.11 -0.12
CA VAL A 66 -25.80 12.95 -1.33
C VAL A 66 -24.69 12.45 -2.27
N PRO A 67 -24.96 12.23 -3.57
CA PRO A 67 -23.94 11.77 -4.51
C PRO A 67 -22.81 12.80 -4.71
N VAL A 68 -21.56 12.34 -4.74
CA VAL A 68 -20.36 13.17 -4.92
C VAL A 68 -19.66 12.83 -6.23
N GLY A 69 -19.35 13.82 -7.07
CA GLY A 69 -18.49 13.66 -8.24
C GLY A 69 -19.00 12.69 -9.33
N ASP A 70 -18.04 12.10 -10.05
CA ASP A 70 -18.23 11.18 -11.18
C ASP A 70 -18.64 9.76 -10.71
N ALA A 71 -19.56 9.12 -11.44
CA ALA A 71 -20.11 7.82 -11.06
C ALA A 71 -19.10 6.66 -11.17
N GLU A 72 -18.20 6.70 -12.16
CA GLU A 72 -17.18 5.68 -12.37
C GLU A 72 -16.11 5.74 -11.28
N VAL A 73 -15.72 6.95 -10.86
CA VAL A 73 -14.79 7.13 -9.73
C VAL A 73 -15.42 6.64 -8.42
N ARG A 74 -16.72 6.93 -8.20
CA ARG A 74 -17.44 6.39 -7.04
C ARG A 74 -17.50 4.86 -7.06
N PHE A 75 -17.77 4.27 -8.22
CA PHE A 75 -17.80 2.83 -8.40
C PHE A 75 -16.45 2.22 -8.05
N LEU A 76 -15.36 2.70 -8.67
CA LEU A 76 -14.00 2.23 -8.39
C LEU A 76 -13.67 2.27 -6.90
N ILE A 77 -13.86 3.42 -6.24
CA ILE A 77 -13.46 3.54 -4.84
C ILE A 77 -14.28 2.60 -3.94
N ASN A 78 -15.57 2.42 -4.22
CA ASN A 78 -16.38 1.47 -3.46
C ASN A 78 -16.03 0.01 -3.77
N GLU A 79 -15.65 -0.30 -5.01
CA GLU A 79 -15.19 -1.63 -5.41
C GLU A 79 -13.87 -1.99 -4.72
N ILE A 80 -12.89 -1.10 -4.73
CA ILE A 80 -11.61 -1.29 -4.01
C ILE A 80 -11.88 -1.43 -2.51
N VAL A 81 -12.75 -0.60 -1.92
CA VAL A 81 -13.14 -0.76 -0.50
C VAL A 81 -13.75 -2.13 -0.22
N CYS A 82 -14.60 -2.63 -1.12
CA CYS A 82 -15.19 -3.96 -1.00
C CYS A 82 -14.12 -5.07 -1.03
N GLY A 83 -13.16 -4.97 -1.95
CA GLY A 83 -12.02 -5.91 -2.02
C GLY A 83 -11.18 -5.84 -0.73
N GLU A 84 -10.72 -4.66 -0.37
CA GLU A 84 -9.79 -4.51 0.76
C GLU A 84 -10.40 -4.87 2.12
N GLU A 85 -11.70 -4.63 2.35
CA GLU A 85 -12.35 -4.94 3.62
C GLU A 85 -13.07 -6.29 3.64
N SER A 86 -13.34 -6.90 2.48
CA SER A 86 -14.27 -8.03 2.37
C SER A 86 -14.03 -8.93 1.15
N ASP A 87 -12.79 -9.09 0.70
CA ASP A 87 -12.46 -10.07 -0.35
C ASP A 87 -12.75 -11.52 0.11
N VAL A 88 -12.69 -12.43 -0.85
CA VAL A 88 -12.77 -13.86 -0.64
C VAL A 88 -11.42 -14.38 -0.12
N ASP A 89 -11.45 -15.21 0.91
CA ASP A 89 -10.26 -15.89 1.42
C ASP A 89 -10.04 -17.24 0.72
N PRO A 90 -8.89 -17.92 0.91
CA PRO A 90 -8.61 -19.22 0.28
C PRO A 90 -9.62 -20.33 0.59
N ARG A 91 -10.48 -20.14 1.60
CA ARG A 91 -11.51 -21.10 2.04
C ARG A 91 -12.91 -20.70 1.55
N GLY A 92 -13.02 -19.64 0.75
CA GLY A 92 -14.28 -19.10 0.25
C GLY A 92 -15.02 -18.20 1.24
N GLY A 93 -14.43 -17.89 2.40
CA GLY A 93 -14.97 -16.96 3.38
C GLY A 93 -14.69 -15.50 3.03
N ARG A 94 -15.19 -14.55 3.84
CA ARG A 94 -14.89 -13.11 3.69
C ARG A 94 -13.76 -12.69 4.61
N ILE A 95 -12.83 -11.87 4.13
CA ILE A 95 -11.68 -11.38 4.89
C ILE A 95 -11.24 -10.01 4.39
N ALA A 96 -10.77 -9.15 5.30
CA ALA A 96 -10.03 -7.96 4.90
C ALA A 96 -8.61 -8.33 4.47
N HIS A 97 -8.05 -7.65 3.48
CA HIS A 97 -6.66 -7.85 3.04
C HIS A 97 -5.65 -7.66 4.17
N PHE A 98 -5.92 -6.73 5.09
CA PHE A 98 -5.11 -6.55 6.28
C PHE A 98 -5.13 -7.77 7.22
N ASP A 99 -6.32 -8.34 7.48
CA ASP A 99 -6.46 -9.55 8.31
C ASP A 99 -5.86 -10.78 7.62
N LEU A 100 -5.97 -10.85 6.28
CA LEU A 100 -5.31 -11.88 5.47
C LEU A 100 -3.78 -11.80 5.58
N TYR A 101 -3.23 -10.58 5.60
CA TYR A 101 -1.80 -10.37 5.81
C TYR A 101 -1.36 -10.79 7.22
N LEU A 102 -2.14 -10.46 8.26
CA LEU A 102 -1.86 -10.93 9.63
C LEU A 102 -1.92 -12.46 9.74
N ARG A 103 -2.89 -13.10 9.09
CA ARG A 103 -2.94 -14.57 8.97
C ARG A 103 -1.67 -15.11 8.32
N ALA A 104 -1.24 -14.51 7.21
CA ALA A 104 0.00 -14.88 6.54
C ALA A 104 1.24 -14.72 7.44
N MET A 105 1.28 -13.67 8.27
CA MET A 105 2.32 -13.48 9.28
C MET A 105 2.32 -14.62 10.31
N HIS A 106 1.15 -14.99 10.83
CA HIS A 106 1.04 -16.09 11.79
C HIS A 106 1.45 -17.44 11.18
N ASP A 107 1.01 -17.74 9.96
CA ASP A 107 1.36 -18.97 9.25
C ASP A 107 2.88 -19.07 9.00
N ALA A 108 3.52 -17.93 8.71
CA ALA A 108 4.97 -17.82 8.59
C ALA A 108 5.71 -17.86 9.93
N GLY A 109 5.01 -17.71 11.06
CA GLY A 109 5.61 -17.54 12.40
C GLY A 109 6.31 -16.20 12.59
N SER A 110 5.83 -15.14 11.92
CA SER A 110 6.27 -13.76 12.10
C SER A 110 5.58 -13.12 13.30
N ASP A 111 6.28 -12.22 14.00
CA ASP A 111 5.75 -11.52 15.16
C ASP A 111 4.81 -10.37 14.75
N THR A 112 3.61 -10.32 15.36
CA THR A 112 2.59 -9.29 15.14
C THR A 112 2.46 -8.32 16.31
N ALA A 113 3.21 -8.49 17.40
CA ALA A 113 3.01 -7.73 18.63
C ALA A 113 3.09 -6.20 18.43
N ALA A 114 4.00 -5.74 17.56
CA ALA A 114 4.13 -4.32 17.25
C ALA A 114 2.87 -3.75 16.56
N VAL A 115 2.32 -4.45 15.56
CA VAL A 115 1.12 -3.97 14.87
C VAL A 115 -0.11 -4.04 15.77
N ASP A 116 -0.23 -5.09 16.59
CA ASP A 116 -1.30 -5.21 17.58
C ASP A 116 -1.27 -4.06 18.60
N LYS A 117 -0.08 -3.72 19.11
CA LYS A 117 0.11 -2.60 20.04
C LYS A 117 -0.17 -1.24 19.39
N ALA A 118 0.23 -1.04 18.13
CA ALA A 118 -0.06 0.19 17.39
C ALA A 118 -1.57 0.37 17.17
N LEU A 119 -2.26 -0.69 16.75
CA LEU A 119 -3.71 -0.69 16.57
C LEU A 119 -4.45 -0.42 17.88
N ALA A 120 -4.03 -1.06 18.98
CA ALA A 120 -4.62 -0.83 20.30
C ALA A 120 -4.46 0.63 20.73
N SER A 121 -3.29 1.24 20.50
CA SER A 121 -3.04 2.66 20.79
C SER A 121 -3.96 3.59 19.99
N VAL A 122 -4.11 3.36 18.68
CA VAL A 122 -5.02 4.15 17.83
C VAL A 122 -6.48 3.96 18.24
N ARG A 123 -6.91 2.73 18.55
CA ARG A 123 -8.26 2.44 19.06
C ARG A 123 -8.56 3.15 20.37
N ALA A 124 -7.56 3.38 21.21
CA ALA A 124 -7.67 4.14 22.45
C ALA A 124 -7.66 5.67 22.24
N GLY A 125 -7.64 6.15 20.98
CA GLY A 125 -7.62 7.57 20.64
C GLY A 125 -6.23 8.19 20.54
N GLY A 126 -5.17 7.37 20.60
CA GLY A 126 -3.79 7.81 20.36
C GLY A 126 -3.56 8.23 18.91
N SER A 127 -2.60 9.13 18.68
CA SER A 127 -2.19 9.48 17.32
C SER A 127 -1.40 8.34 16.67
N THR A 128 -1.49 8.20 15.34
CA THR A 128 -0.73 7.18 14.60
C THR A 128 0.77 7.33 14.80
N ALA A 129 1.29 8.56 14.84
CA ALA A 129 2.69 8.84 15.13
C ALA A 129 3.14 8.29 16.50
N ALA A 130 2.35 8.55 17.57
CA ALA A 130 2.65 8.03 18.90
C ALA A 130 2.47 6.50 18.97
N ALA A 131 1.49 5.95 18.25
CA ALA A 131 1.25 4.52 18.17
C ALA A 131 2.44 3.78 17.56
N LEU A 132 2.97 4.24 16.43
CA LEU A 132 4.13 3.61 15.77
C LEU A 132 5.37 3.63 16.68
N VAL A 133 5.66 4.75 17.34
CA VAL A 133 6.81 4.87 18.24
C VAL A 133 6.66 3.98 19.48
N SER A 134 5.52 4.09 20.17
CA SER A 134 5.30 3.33 21.41
C SER A 134 5.20 1.82 21.16
N ALA A 135 4.78 1.40 19.97
CA ALA A 135 4.75 0.01 19.56
C ALA A 135 6.11 -0.60 19.23
N GLY A 136 7.17 0.21 19.15
CA GLY A 136 8.51 -0.27 18.79
C GLY A 136 8.64 -0.62 17.30
N VAL A 137 7.85 0.03 16.44
CA VAL A 137 7.94 -0.13 14.98
C VAL A 137 9.31 0.32 14.50
N SER A 138 9.89 -0.38 13.52
CA SER A 138 11.18 0.01 12.94
C SER A 138 11.12 1.44 12.41
N SER A 139 12.23 2.17 12.49
CA SER A 139 12.28 3.57 12.06
C SER A 139 11.88 3.73 10.58
N GLY A 140 12.26 2.77 9.73
CA GLY A 140 11.85 2.75 8.31
C GLY A 140 10.34 2.59 8.12
N ALA A 141 9.73 1.60 8.77
CA ALA A 141 8.28 1.38 8.67
C ALA A 141 7.48 2.51 9.31
N ALA A 142 7.96 3.09 10.42
CA ALA A 142 7.36 4.23 11.07
C ALA A 142 7.44 5.50 10.21
N ALA A 143 8.58 5.76 9.57
CA ALA A 143 8.74 6.90 8.66
C ALA A 143 7.85 6.77 7.41
N PHE A 144 7.83 5.59 6.79
CA PHE A 144 6.97 5.30 5.65
C PHE A 144 5.49 5.52 5.98
N SER A 145 5.02 4.86 7.04
CA SER A 145 3.60 4.89 7.41
C SER A 145 3.19 6.26 7.95
N GLY A 146 4.08 6.92 8.69
CA GLY A 146 3.90 8.29 9.13
C GLY A 146 3.71 9.26 7.95
N ALA A 147 4.50 9.12 6.87
CA ALA A 147 4.33 9.92 5.67
C ALA A 147 2.99 9.64 4.98
N THR A 148 2.59 8.36 4.87
CA THR A 148 1.26 7.99 4.32
C THR A 148 0.12 8.58 5.14
N PHE A 149 0.15 8.46 6.47
CA PHE A 149 -0.88 9.02 7.34
C PHE A 149 -0.93 10.55 7.26
N ALA A 150 0.23 11.22 7.19
CA ALA A 150 0.29 12.67 7.05
C ALA A 150 -0.31 13.13 5.72
N LEU A 151 -0.04 12.41 4.62
CA LEU A 151 -0.65 12.69 3.31
C LEU A 151 -2.16 12.44 3.34
N ALA A 152 -2.61 11.32 3.91
CA ALA A 152 -4.03 11.00 4.03
C ALA A 152 -4.80 12.05 4.86
N ALA A 153 -4.19 12.57 5.93
CA ALA A 153 -4.80 13.56 6.80
C ALA A 153 -4.80 14.98 6.21
N ASN A 154 -3.67 15.41 5.67
CA ASN A 154 -3.40 16.83 5.37
C ASN A 154 -3.21 17.15 3.89
N GLY A 155 -3.00 16.13 3.04
CA GLY A 155 -2.80 16.31 1.60
C GLY A 155 -4.06 16.76 0.88
N LYS A 156 -3.88 17.40 -0.28
CA LYS A 156 -4.96 17.72 -1.21
C LYS A 156 -5.44 16.45 -1.91
N SER A 157 -6.70 16.41 -2.33
CA SER A 157 -7.30 15.18 -2.87
C SER A 157 -6.57 14.64 -4.11
N HIS A 158 -6.06 15.50 -5.00
CA HIS A 158 -5.27 15.06 -6.16
C HIS A 158 -3.89 14.52 -5.78
N GLU A 159 -3.27 14.99 -4.70
CA GLU A 159 -2.00 14.45 -4.19
C GLU A 159 -2.21 13.04 -3.60
N VAL A 160 -3.26 12.88 -2.79
CA VAL A 160 -3.66 11.58 -2.22
C VAL A 160 -4.00 10.59 -3.33
N ALA A 161 -4.80 11.01 -4.32
CA ALA A 161 -5.18 10.18 -5.45
C ALA A 161 -3.97 9.76 -6.29
N ALA A 162 -3.01 10.66 -6.51
CA ALA A 162 -1.80 10.35 -7.27
C ALA A 162 -0.87 9.40 -6.52
N ALA A 163 -0.67 9.61 -5.22
CA ALA A 163 0.12 8.69 -4.39
C ALA A 163 -0.53 7.29 -4.28
N PHE A 164 -1.86 7.24 -4.18
CA PHE A 164 -2.64 6.00 -4.22
C PHE A 164 -2.46 5.29 -5.57
N THR A 165 -2.66 6.00 -6.67
CA THR A 165 -2.63 5.44 -8.04
C THR A 165 -1.23 4.97 -8.42
N PHE A 166 -0.24 5.86 -8.39
CA PHE A 166 1.11 5.58 -8.92
C PHE A 166 2.05 4.96 -7.89
N GLY A 167 1.80 5.18 -6.61
CA GLY A 167 2.64 4.70 -5.51
C GLY A 167 2.15 3.39 -4.89
N ARG A 168 0.92 2.95 -5.20
CA ARG A 168 0.32 1.71 -4.68
C ARG A 168 -0.30 0.91 -5.82
N GLU A 169 -1.42 1.33 -6.38
CA GLU A 169 -2.23 0.55 -7.33
C GLU A 169 -1.47 0.10 -8.59
N ASP A 170 -0.88 1.04 -9.36
CA ASP A 170 -0.13 0.77 -10.62
C ASP A 170 1.24 0.11 -10.37
N LEU A 171 1.68 0.04 -9.11
CA LEU A 171 3.03 -0.41 -8.73
C LEU A 171 3.04 -1.79 -8.06
N ILE A 172 2.01 -2.10 -7.26
CA ILE A 172 1.92 -3.32 -6.46
C ILE A 172 2.02 -4.59 -7.32
N PRO A 173 1.34 -4.74 -8.47
CA PRO A 173 1.42 -5.95 -9.29
C PRO A 173 2.85 -6.29 -9.74
N ASP A 174 3.57 -5.32 -10.29
CA ASP A 174 4.96 -5.53 -10.75
C ASP A 174 5.88 -5.86 -9.57
N MET A 175 5.72 -5.13 -8.45
CA MET A 175 6.51 -5.30 -7.24
C MET A 175 6.28 -6.68 -6.57
N PHE A 176 5.04 -7.14 -6.52
CA PHE A 176 4.67 -8.44 -5.95
C PHE A 176 5.03 -9.60 -6.86
N THR A 177 5.05 -9.41 -8.18
CA THR A 177 5.54 -10.41 -9.13
C THR A 177 7.01 -10.77 -8.86
N GLU A 178 7.85 -9.77 -8.55
CA GLU A 178 9.24 -9.98 -8.14
C GLU A 178 9.35 -10.77 -6.82
N LEU A 179 8.46 -10.49 -5.85
CA LEU A 179 8.41 -11.23 -4.58
C LEU A 179 7.99 -12.69 -4.78
N VAL A 180 6.87 -12.94 -5.47
CA VAL A 180 6.31 -14.29 -5.68
C VAL A 180 7.31 -15.17 -6.41
N THR A 181 7.96 -14.67 -7.47
CA THR A 181 8.95 -15.43 -8.26
C THR A 181 10.08 -16.00 -7.39
N ARG A 182 10.46 -15.30 -6.32
CA ARG A 182 11.47 -15.74 -5.36
C ARG A 182 10.89 -16.70 -4.31
N LEU A 183 9.74 -16.36 -3.73
CA LEU A 183 9.07 -17.17 -2.70
C LEU A 183 8.60 -18.54 -3.19
N SER A 184 8.28 -18.69 -4.48
CA SER A 184 7.93 -19.97 -5.11
C SER A 184 9.01 -21.03 -5.05
N ARG A 185 10.27 -20.65 -4.78
CA ARG A 185 11.40 -21.58 -4.93
C ARG A 185 11.75 -22.37 -3.67
N GLU A 186 11.33 -21.95 -2.46
CA GLU A 186 12.03 -22.46 -1.24
C GLU A 186 11.22 -22.88 0.00
N HIS A 187 9.91 -22.66 0.16
CA HIS A 187 9.22 -23.05 1.43
C HIS A 187 7.75 -23.50 1.27
N PRO A 188 7.46 -24.77 0.92
CA PRO A 188 6.08 -25.26 0.83
C PRO A 188 5.36 -25.21 2.19
N GLY A 189 4.11 -24.74 2.21
CA GLY A 189 3.19 -24.82 3.35
C GLY A 189 3.21 -23.64 4.33
N LYS A 190 4.32 -22.93 4.51
CA LYS A 190 4.41 -21.79 5.47
C LYS A 190 4.11 -20.43 4.87
N LEU A 191 4.18 -20.32 3.54
CA LEU A 191 4.00 -19.06 2.82
C LEU A 191 2.82 -19.10 1.86
N ASP A 192 1.96 -20.12 1.95
CA ASP A 192 0.85 -20.31 1.00
C ASP A 192 -0.18 -19.18 1.12
N THR A 193 -0.56 -18.79 2.35
CA THR A 193 -1.44 -17.64 2.58
C THR A 193 -0.79 -16.33 2.12
N PHE A 194 0.53 -16.18 2.31
CA PHE A 194 1.25 -14.99 1.85
C PHE A 194 1.32 -14.92 0.33
N ARG A 195 1.61 -16.04 -0.32
CA ARG A 195 1.58 -16.18 -1.78
C ARG A 195 0.21 -15.83 -2.32
N TYR A 196 -0.85 -16.39 -1.75
CA TYR A 196 -2.22 -16.08 -2.12
C TYR A 196 -2.50 -14.57 -2.01
N TYR A 197 -2.12 -13.94 -0.88
CA TYR A 197 -2.25 -12.50 -0.72
C TYR A 197 -1.56 -11.72 -1.86
N LEU A 198 -0.31 -12.07 -2.21
CA LEU A 198 0.44 -11.39 -3.28
C LEU A 198 -0.20 -11.63 -4.67
N GLU A 199 -0.60 -12.87 -4.97
CA GLU A 199 -1.24 -13.24 -6.24
C GLU A 199 -2.59 -12.54 -6.42
N ARG A 200 -3.39 -12.41 -5.35
CA ARG A 200 -4.66 -11.67 -5.40
C ARG A 200 -4.49 -10.21 -5.81
N HIS A 201 -3.47 -9.52 -5.30
CA HIS A 201 -3.19 -8.14 -5.69
C HIS A 201 -2.64 -8.04 -7.13
N ILE A 202 -1.91 -9.05 -7.62
CA ILE A 202 -1.49 -9.08 -9.03
C ILE A 202 -2.71 -9.21 -9.96
N GLU A 203 -3.65 -10.11 -9.61
CA GLU A 203 -4.87 -10.36 -10.41
C GLU A 203 -5.85 -9.20 -10.38
N VAL A 204 -6.08 -8.61 -9.20
CA VAL A 204 -7.11 -7.60 -8.98
C VAL A 204 -6.62 -6.21 -9.41
N ASP A 205 -5.39 -5.84 -9.04
CA ASP A 205 -4.89 -4.47 -9.21
C ASP A 205 -4.27 -4.26 -10.61
N GLY A 206 -3.84 -5.33 -11.28
CA GLY A 206 -3.16 -5.26 -12.58
C GLY A 206 -4.05 -4.90 -13.78
N GLY A 207 -5.37 -4.86 -13.62
CA GLY A 207 -6.33 -4.70 -14.72
C GLY A 207 -7.22 -3.47 -14.59
N HIS A 208 -8.48 -3.71 -14.21
CA HIS A 208 -9.57 -2.73 -14.19
C HIS A 208 -9.25 -1.50 -13.32
N HIS A 209 -8.67 -1.72 -12.14
CA HIS A 209 -8.38 -0.65 -11.19
C HIS A 209 -7.29 0.31 -11.68
N GLY A 210 -6.26 -0.20 -12.38
CA GLY A 210 -5.20 0.61 -12.95
C GLY A 210 -5.72 1.67 -13.94
N ALA A 211 -6.64 1.31 -14.82
CA ALA A 211 -7.19 2.27 -15.79
C ALA A 211 -8.07 3.35 -15.13
N ILE A 212 -8.92 2.97 -14.17
CA ILE A 212 -9.85 3.92 -13.55
C ILE A 212 -9.15 4.80 -12.51
N SER A 213 -8.10 4.30 -11.83
CA SER A 213 -7.30 5.12 -10.91
C SER A 213 -6.57 6.26 -11.64
N LEU A 214 -6.11 6.04 -12.87
CA LEU A 214 -5.57 7.12 -13.72
C LEU A 214 -6.64 8.17 -14.05
N ARG A 215 -7.86 7.74 -14.40
CA ARG A 215 -8.99 8.63 -14.66
C ARG A 215 -9.37 9.44 -13.42
N MET A 216 -9.29 8.86 -12.23
CA MET A 216 -9.51 9.58 -10.97
C MET A 216 -8.51 10.74 -10.83
N VAL A 217 -7.23 10.52 -11.12
CA VAL A 217 -6.20 11.59 -11.09
C VAL A 217 -6.51 12.67 -12.13
N GLU A 218 -6.89 12.28 -13.35
CA GLU A 218 -7.29 13.22 -14.41
C GLU A 218 -8.44 14.12 -13.98
N LEU A 219 -9.51 13.55 -13.41
CA LEU A 219 -10.69 14.29 -12.98
C LEU A 219 -10.38 15.27 -11.83
N LEU A 220 -9.53 14.85 -10.88
CA LEU A 220 -9.16 15.69 -9.74
C LEU A 220 -8.23 16.84 -10.13
N CYS A 221 -7.35 16.61 -11.10
CA CYS A 221 -6.45 17.63 -11.61
C CYS A 221 -7.14 18.57 -12.61
N GLY A 222 -8.01 18.05 -13.48
CA GLY A 222 -8.69 18.81 -14.52
C GLY A 222 -7.70 19.57 -15.42
N ASP A 223 -7.97 20.86 -15.64
CA ASP A 223 -7.09 21.74 -16.44
C ASP A 223 -6.06 22.52 -15.62
N ASP A 224 -5.92 22.23 -14.34
CA ASP A 224 -5.04 22.96 -13.41
C ASP A 224 -3.62 22.38 -13.42
N ASP A 225 -2.69 23.09 -14.07
CA ASP A 225 -1.28 22.68 -14.18
C ASP A 225 -0.57 22.58 -12.82
N LEU A 226 -0.98 23.35 -11.81
CA LEU A 226 -0.42 23.23 -10.47
C LEU A 226 -0.81 21.89 -9.85
N LYS A 227 -2.07 21.47 -9.98
CA LYS A 227 -2.51 20.16 -9.47
C LYS A 227 -1.78 19.01 -10.14
N TRP A 228 -1.54 19.10 -11.45
CA TRP A 228 -0.75 18.12 -12.18
C TRP A 228 0.70 18.06 -11.70
N ALA A 229 1.32 19.21 -11.41
CA ALA A 229 2.67 19.26 -10.86
C ALA A 229 2.74 18.67 -9.44
N GLU A 230 1.76 18.97 -8.59
CA GLU A 230 1.63 18.43 -7.23
C GLU A 230 1.36 16.93 -7.24
N ALA A 231 0.46 16.44 -8.10
CA ALA A 231 0.20 15.02 -8.30
C ALA A 231 1.47 14.26 -8.72
N ALA A 232 2.27 14.83 -9.64
CA ALA A 232 3.55 14.26 -10.03
C ALA A 232 4.54 14.18 -8.86
N ALA A 233 4.64 15.26 -8.07
CA ALA A 233 5.53 15.30 -6.91
C ALA A 233 5.11 14.30 -5.82
N ALA A 234 3.81 14.19 -5.52
CA ALA A 234 3.26 13.22 -4.59
C ALA A 234 3.53 11.77 -5.06
N SER A 235 3.42 11.51 -6.36
CA SER A 235 3.70 10.20 -6.95
C SER A 235 5.18 9.81 -6.78
N VAL A 236 6.11 10.73 -7.09
CA VAL A 236 7.55 10.50 -6.89
C VAL A 236 7.85 10.28 -5.41
N ALA A 237 7.33 11.12 -4.53
CA ALA A 237 7.53 11.00 -3.08
C ALA A 237 7.02 9.66 -2.53
N ALA A 238 5.88 9.17 -3.02
CA ALA A 238 5.33 7.88 -2.61
C ALA A 238 6.25 6.70 -2.98
N ILE A 239 6.87 6.74 -4.17
CA ILE A 239 7.80 5.70 -4.63
C ILE A 239 9.16 5.81 -3.94
N GLU A 240 9.70 7.01 -3.75
CA GLU A 240 10.97 7.18 -3.01
C GLU A 240 10.81 6.78 -1.53
N SER A 241 9.67 7.09 -0.90
CA SER A 241 9.37 6.62 0.45
C SER A 241 9.32 5.09 0.51
N ARG A 242 8.74 4.45 -0.52
CA ARG A 242 8.74 2.99 -0.68
C ARG A 242 10.18 2.46 -0.78
N ILE A 243 11.03 3.02 -1.64
CA ILE A 243 12.45 2.65 -1.72
C ILE A 243 13.15 2.77 -0.35
N ALA A 244 12.92 3.87 0.37
CA ALA A 244 13.50 4.07 1.70
C ALA A 244 13.03 3.00 2.72
N LEU A 245 11.79 2.51 2.62
CA LEU A 245 11.36 1.36 3.41
C LEU A 245 12.16 0.11 3.04
N TRP A 246 12.37 -0.15 1.74
CA TRP A 246 13.11 -1.34 1.29
C TRP A 246 14.54 -1.28 1.79
N ASP A 247 15.18 -0.11 1.71
CA ASP A 247 16.52 0.13 2.25
C ASP A 247 16.58 -0.17 3.75
N ALA A 248 15.58 0.28 4.51
CA ALA A 248 15.50 0.00 5.94
C ALA A 248 15.36 -1.51 6.23
N ILE A 249 14.47 -2.21 5.52
CA ILE A 249 14.28 -3.66 5.64
C ILE A 249 15.59 -4.38 5.29
N VAL A 250 16.23 -4.02 4.17
CA VAL A 250 17.53 -4.56 3.73
C VAL A 250 18.60 -4.36 4.80
N GLY A 251 18.58 -3.23 5.49
CA GLY A 251 19.44 -2.98 6.64
C GLY A 251 19.19 -3.97 7.76
N GLU A 252 17.94 -4.37 8.04
CA GLU A 252 17.57 -5.30 9.12
C GLU A 252 17.86 -6.77 8.79
N LEU A 253 17.89 -7.14 7.51
CA LEU A 253 18.25 -8.48 7.08
C LEU A 253 19.66 -8.88 7.58
N GLY A 254 19.77 -10.06 8.19
CA GLY A 254 21.03 -10.61 8.70
C GLY A 254 21.49 -10.07 10.06
N ARG A 255 20.74 -9.16 10.72
CA ARG A 255 21.02 -8.73 12.11
C ARG A 255 20.42 -9.65 13.18
N HIS A 256 19.87 -10.80 12.78
CA HIS A 256 19.15 -11.74 13.65
C HIS A 256 19.94 -13.02 14.00
N ALA A 257 21.28 -12.97 13.92
CA ALA A 257 22.14 -14.03 14.45
C ALA A 257 22.31 -13.92 15.97
#